data_AF-A0A5J6MWA0-F1
#
_entry.id   AF-A0A5J6MWA0-F1
#
_cell.length_a   1.000
_cell.length_b   1.000
_cell.length_c   1.000
_cell.angle_alpha   90.00
_cell.angle_beta   90.00
_cell.angle_gamma   90.00
#
_symmetry.space_group_name_H-M   'P 1'
#
loop_
_entity.id
_entity.type
_entity.pdbx_description
1 polymer ?
#
loop_
_entity_poly.entity_id
_entity_poly.type
_entity_poly.pdbx_seq_one_letter_code
_entity_poly.pdbx_strand_id
1 'polypeptide(L)'
;MTTAGGGPYCWRVKAPGSRWRRGAAKQRELRALRDVIDSFSERIGGAESLERCLDLLLEAVAPLGFSSIIYDYAPVPVAHDGRMIRPNLLNARNIPNDFTGLWCDQGYYRIDPVQQTCIESNLPFLWSFTGSNDHLLERPLTREHQPVIAYLKDTRLSCGATVPIHSRDGSLATVTAIRIDAEDGFERFARRELATFAYLAHFMHEAALRSFDEETRRCHAVSLSPREIECLRWAARGKTAEDIAEILDRAPATICLHLNNAQHKLGAQNRAQAIARAAHYRLLGAGL
;
A
#
# COMPACT_ATOMS: atom_id res chain seq x y z
N MET A 1 79.40 28.18 1.76
CA MET A 1 78.31 28.93 1.11
C MET A 1 77.48 27.94 0.32
N THR A 2 76.18 28.00 0.55
CA THR A 2 75.15 26.98 0.35
C THR A 2 74.89 26.63 -1.12
N THR A 3 74.81 25.32 -1.39
CA THR A 3 74.23 24.72 -2.59
C THR A 3 72.92 24.02 -2.24
N ALA A 4 71.90 24.20 -3.09
CA ALA A 4 70.68 23.40 -3.33
C ALA A 4 69.49 24.37 -3.47
N GLY A 5 68.62 24.33 -4.46
CA GLY A 5 68.29 23.30 -5.46
C GLY A 5 66.80 23.48 -5.74
N GLY A 6 66.46 23.98 -6.94
CA GLY A 6 65.08 24.18 -7.37
C GLY A 6 64.41 22.85 -7.67
N GLY A 7 63.29 22.56 -6.98
CA GLY A 7 62.45 21.38 -7.21
C GLY A 7 61.09 21.75 -7.84
N PRO A 8 60.52 20.92 -8.73
CA PRO A 8 59.34 21.24 -9.52
C PRO A 8 58.06 20.75 -8.81
N TYR A 9 57.67 21.38 -7.70
CA TYR A 9 56.38 21.10 -7.07
C TYR A 9 55.73 22.39 -6.55
N CYS A 10 55.20 23.19 -7.48
CA CYS A 10 54.27 24.27 -7.13
C CYS A 10 52.89 23.64 -6.94
N TRP A 11 52.56 23.26 -5.71
CA TRP A 11 51.19 22.89 -5.34
C TRP A 11 50.29 24.12 -5.48
N ARG A 12 49.57 24.24 -6.60
CA ARG A 12 48.38 25.10 -6.63
C ARG A 12 47.38 24.53 -5.63
N VAL A 13 47.31 25.13 -4.44
CA VAL A 13 46.19 24.93 -3.53
C VAL A 13 44.93 25.35 -4.28
N LYS A 14 44.13 24.38 -4.74
CA LYS A 14 42.76 24.67 -5.19
C LYS A 14 42.05 25.31 -4.00
N ALA A 15 41.53 26.52 -4.20
CA ALA A 15 40.78 27.24 -3.19
C ALA A 15 39.73 26.31 -2.52
N PRO A 16 39.52 26.38 -1.18
CA PRO A 16 38.63 25.46 -0.48
C PRO A 16 37.14 25.60 -0.85
N GLY A 17 36.76 26.38 -1.86
CA GLY A 17 35.38 26.80 -2.09
C GLY A 17 34.39 25.68 -2.44
N SER A 18 34.81 24.58 -3.09
CA SER A 18 33.86 23.60 -3.66
C SER A 18 33.44 22.47 -2.72
N ARG A 19 34.23 22.16 -1.68
CA ARG A 19 33.90 21.10 -0.70
C ARG A 19 32.99 21.63 0.40
N TRP A 20 33.24 22.85 0.88
CA TRP A 20 32.42 23.52 1.90
C TRP A 20 31.04 23.94 1.38
N ARG A 21 30.93 24.42 0.13
CA ARG A 21 29.64 24.75 -0.50
C ARG A 21 28.75 23.52 -0.70
N ARG A 22 29.34 22.37 -1.07
CA ARG A 22 28.62 21.08 -1.16
C ARG A 22 28.16 20.56 0.21
N GLY A 23 28.95 20.78 1.27
CA GLY A 23 28.57 20.46 2.65
C GLY A 23 27.40 21.31 3.15
N ALA A 24 27.43 22.62 2.90
CA ALA A 24 26.36 23.53 3.30
C ALA A 24 25.04 23.27 2.55
N ALA A 25 25.10 22.96 1.25
CA ALA A 25 23.93 22.59 0.46
C ALA A 25 23.28 21.29 0.97
N LYS A 26 24.09 20.24 1.19
CA LYS A 26 23.62 18.96 1.73
C LYS A 26 23.02 19.11 3.13
N GLN A 27 23.58 19.97 3.98
CA GLN A 27 23.02 20.26 5.29
C GLN A 27 21.72 21.08 5.25
N ARG A 28 21.47 21.86 4.21
CA ARG A 28 20.20 22.57 4.02
C ARG A 28 19.13 21.61 3.55
N GLU A 29 19.47 20.73 2.62
CA GLU A 29 18.59 19.66 2.11
C GLU A 29 18.13 18.72 3.24
N LEU A 30 19.06 18.24 4.08
CA LEU A 30 18.72 17.41 5.25
C LEU A 30 17.86 18.12 6.28
N ARG A 31 18.03 19.44 6.45
CA ARG A 31 17.18 20.23 7.34
C ARG A 31 15.77 20.37 6.79
N ALA A 32 15.63 20.74 5.51
CA ALA A 32 14.33 20.84 4.86
C ALA A 32 13.56 19.52 4.92
N LEU A 33 14.23 18.38 4.73
CA LEU A 33 13.61 17.06 4.82
C LEU A 33 13.09 16.75 6.23
N ARG A 34 13.89 17.10 7.25
CA ARG A 34 13.49 16.95 8.64
C ARG A 34 12.31 17.84 8.99
N ASP A 35 12.30 19.08 8.50
CA ASP A 35 11.20 20.02 8.70
C ASP A 35 9.90 19.49 8.08
N VAL A 36 9.97 18.84 6.90
CA VAL A 36 8.82 18.17 6.27
C VAL A 36 8.29 17.03 7.16
N ILE A 37 9.17 16.15 7.64
CA ILE A 37 8.80 15.02 8.52
C ILE A 37 8.16 15.52 9.81
N ASP A 38 8.80 16.48 10.48
CA ASP A 38 8.36 17.00 11.78
C ASP A 38 7.01 17.72 11.63
N SER A 39 6.87 18.59 10.62
CA SER A 39 5.61 19.29 10.33
C SER A 39 4.48 18.33 9.96
N PHE A 40 4.75 17.34 9.12
CA PHE A 40 3.74 16.35 8.73
C PHE A 40 3.30 15.52 9.94
N SER A 41 4.24 15.02 10.74
CA SER A 41 3.96 14.16 11.89
C SER A 41 3.12 14.88 12.94
N GLU A 42 3.35 16.18 13.15
CA GLU A 42 2.54 17.01 14.05
C GLU A 42 1.10 17.19 13.52
N ARG A 43 0.96 17.52 12.23
CA ARG A 43 -0.35 17.84 11.62
C ARG A 43 -1.21 16.60 11.39
N ILE A 44 -0.61 15.48 10.99
CA ILE A 44 -1.33 14.25 10.67
C ILE A 44 -1.98 13.63 11.91
N GLY A 45 -1.41 13.87 13.09
CA GLY A 45 -1.96 13.38 14.36
C GLY A 45 -3.35 13.91 14.68
N GLY A 46 -3.69 15.12 14.19
CA GLY A 46 -5.00 15.76 14.35
C GLY A 46 -5.94 15.62 13.14
N ALA A 47 -5.61 14.81 12.14
CA ALA A 47 -6.49 14.59 11.00
C ALA A 47 -7.68 13.69 11.39
N GLU A 48 -8.90 14.17 11.16
CA GLU A 48 -10.15 13.48 11.55
C GLU A 48 -10.81 12.69 10.40
N SER A 49 -10.24 12.76 9.18
CA SER A 49 -10.76 12.06 8.01
C SER A 49 -9.65 11.58 7.08
N LEU A 50 -9.96 10.56 6.27
CA LEU A 50 -9.08 10.07 5.21
C LEU A 50 -8.72 11.20 4.24
N GLU A 51 -9.68 12.04 3.90
CA GLU A 51 -9.56 13.14 2.96
C GLU A 51 -8.52 14.14 3.44
N ARG A 52 -8.57 14.47 4.74
CA ARG A 52 -7.59 15.36 5.35
C ARG A 52 -6.21 14.71 5.42
N CYS A 53 -6.13 13.40 5.68
CA CYS A 53 -4.88 12.65 5.65
C CYS A 53 -4.22 12.70 4.27
N LEU A 54 -5.01 12.53 3.20
CA LEU A 54 -4.55 12.63 1.81
C LEU A 54 -4.07 14.04 1.47
N ASP A 55 -4.82 15.08 1.83
CA ASP A 55 -4.41 16.47 1.56
C ASP A 55 -3.08 16.80 2.24
N LEU A 56 -2.90 16.40 3.49
CA LEU A 56 -1.65 16.58 4.22
C LEU A 56 -0.49 15.80 3.59
N LEU A 57 -0.73 14.58 3.13
CA LEU A 57 0.30 13.79 2.46
C LEU A 57 0.69 14.43 1.12
N LEU A 58 -0.29 14.93 0.34
CA LEU A 58 -0.03 15.61 -0.91
C LEU A 58 0.88 16.84 -0.71
N GLU A 59 0.59 17.65 0.32
CA GLU A 59 1.45 18.78 0.71
C GLU A 59 2.87 18.33 1.08
N ALA A 60 2.99 17.23 1.84
CA ALA A 60 4.28 16.73 2.33
C ALA A 60 5.14 16.08 1.24
N VAL A 61 4.54 15.49 0.20
CA VAL A 61 5.28 14.88 -0.91
C VAL A 61 5.64 15.88 -2.02
N ALA A 62 5.05 17.07 -2.03
CA ALA A 62 5.36 18.11 -3.02
C ALA A 62 6.84 18.55 -3.01
N PRO A 63 7.49 18.80 -1.85
CA PRO A 63 8.94 19.04 -1.78
C PRO A 63 9.79 17.84 -2.22
N LEU A 64 9.24 16.62 -2.15
CA LEU A 64 9.86 15.39 -2.64
C LEU A 64 9.63 15.18 -4.15
N GLY A 65 9.05 16.18 -4.83
CA GLY A 65 8.87 16.21 -6.27
C GLY A 65 7.70 15.38 -6.78
N PHE A 66 6.83 14.84 -5.92
CA PHE A 66 5.59 14.21 -6.35
C PHE A 66 4.44 15.23 -6.38
N SER A 67 3.48 15.03 -7.27
CA SER A 67 2.38 15.98 -7.50
C SER A 67 0.98 15.37 -7.38
N SER A 68 0.90 14.05 -7.25
CA SER A 68 -0.35 13.31 -7.12
C SER A 68 -0.18 12.16 -6.14
N ILE A 69 -1.27 11.75 -5.52
CA ILE A 69 -1.30 10.61 -4.61
C ILE A 69 -2.50 9.72 -4.86
N ILE A 70 -2.32 8.43 -4.63
CA ILE A 70 -3.38 7.42 -4.63
C ILE A 70 -3.23 6.63 -3.32
N TYR A 71 -4.36 6.37 -2.69
CA TYR A 71 -4.49 5.49 -1.56
C TYR A 71 -5.55 4.44 -1.85
N ASP A 72 -5.18 3.18 -1.68
CA ASP A 72 -6.14 2.08 -1.66
C ASP A 72 -6.05 1.29 -0.36
N TYR A 73 -7.15 0.62 -0.04
CA TYR A 73 -7.24 -0.25 1.11
C TYR A 73 -8.12 -1.45 0.80
N ALA A 74 -7.59 -2.64 1.04
CA ALA A 74 -8.30 -3.91 0.96
C ALA A 74 -8.19 -4.64 2.30
N PRO A 75 -9.31 -4.93 2.99
CA PRO A 75 -9.27 -5.70 4.23
C PRO A 75 -8.74 -7.12 4.03
N VAL A 76 -8.91 -7.66 2.83
CA VAL A 76 -8.33 -8.91 2.34
C VAL A 76 -7.95 -8.69 0.87
N PRO A 77 -6.65 -8.65 0.50
CA PRO A 77 -6.23 -8.30 -0.86
C PRO A 77 -6.40 -9.44 -1.87
N VAL A 78 -6.37 -10.69 -1.41
CA VAL A 78 -6.35 -11.88 -2.27
C VAL A 78 -7.33 -12.93 -1.73
N ALA A 79 -8.11 -13.54 -2.61
CA ALA A 79 -9.02 -14.64 -2.29
C ALA A 79 -8.25 -15.96 -2.06
N HIS A 80 -8.93 -16.95 -1.49
CA HIS A 80 -8.31 -18.25 -1.21
C HIS A 80 -7.86 -19.02 -2.47
N ASP A 81 -8.29 -18.60 -3.66
CA ASP A 81 -7.90 -19.14 -4.97
C ASP A 81 -6.82 -18.32 -5.67
N GLY A 82 -6.23 -17.33 -4.98
CA GLY A 82 -5.15 -16.48 -5.48
C GLY A 82 -5.62 -15.27 -6.30
N ARG A 83 -6.93 -15.09 -6.53
CA ARG A 83 -7.43 -13.93 -7.27
C ARG A 83 -7.43 -12.68 -6.40
N MET A 84 -7.00 -11.56 -6.97
CA MET A 84 -7.11 -10.26 -6.29
C MET A 84 -8.58 -9.92 -6.02
N ILE A 85 -8.83 -9.33 -4.86
CA ILE A 85 -10.13 -8.80 -4.46
C ILE A 85 -10.10 -7.28 -4.67
N ARG A 86 -11.21 -6.73 -5.18
CA ARG A 86 -11.40 -5.29 -5.35
C ARG A 86 -11.16 -4.58 -4.01
N PRO A 87 -10.37 -3.49 -3.97
CA PRO A 87 -10.20 -2.72 -2.75
C PRO A 87 -11.52 -2.10 -2.29
N ASN A 88 -11.68 -1.98 -0.96
CA ASN A 88 -12.86 -1.34 -0.38
C ASN A 88 -12.80 0.19 -0.54
N LEU A 89 -11.59 0.74 -0.48
CA LEU A 89 -11.35 2.16 -0.70
C LEU A 89 -10.35 2.35 -1.83
N LEU A 90 -10.62 3.34 -2.66
CA LEU A 90 -9.68 3.90 -3.62
C LEU A 90 -9.94 5.41 -3.68
N ASN A 91 -9.00 6.20 -3.16
CA ASN A 91 -9.13 7.65 -3.08
C ASN A 91 -7.82 8.29 -3.55
N ALA A 92 -7.92 9.41 -4.24
CA ALA A 92 -6.80 9.99 -4.95
C ALA A 92 -6.83 11.52 -4.94
N ARG A 93 -5.67 12.12 -5.19
CA ARG A 93 -5.52 13.57 -5.42
C ARG A 93 -4.73 13.81 -6.68
N ASN A 94 -5.20 14.76 -7.48
CA ASN A 94 -4.59 15.13 -8.77
C ASN A 94 -4.47 13.93 -9.72
N ILE A 95 -5.53 13.11 -9.76
CA ILE A 95 -5.70 11.95 -10.66
C ILE A 95 -7.01 12.15 -11.44
N PRO A 96 -7.10 11.72 -12.71
CA PRO A 96 -8.33 11.84 -13.49
C PRO A 96 -9.53 11.14 -12.84
N ASN A 97 -10.72 11.72 -12.99
CA ASN A 97 -11.93 11.28 -12.30
C ASN A 97 -12.41 9.88 -12.73
N ASP A 98 -12.01 9.40 -13.90
CA ASP A 98 -12.36 8.08 -14.43
C ASP A 98 -11.49 6.94 -13.86
N PHE A 99 -10.35 7.28 -13.22
CA PHE A 99 -9.40 6.32 -12.65
C PHE A 99 -10.10 5.29 -11.73
N THR A 100 -10.92 5.77 -10.80
CA THR A 100 -11.60 4.89 -9.84
C THR A 100 -12.53 3.90 -10.55
N GLY A 101 -13.26 4.34 -11.58
CA GLY A 101 -14.14 3.45 -12.34
C GLY A 101 -13.38 2.39 -13.12
N LEU A 102 -12.25 2.76 -13.73
CA LEU A 102 -11.36 1.82 -14.43
C LEU A 102 -10.77 0.77 -13.48
N TRP A 103 -10.22 1.22 -12.35
CA TRP A 103 -9.67 0.32 -11.34
C TRP A 103 -10.74 -0.55 -10.73
N CYS A 104 -11.72 0.04 -10.05
CA CYS A 104 -12.66 -0.69 -9.22
C CYS A 104 -13.74 -1.43 -10.00
N ASP A 105 -14.24 -0.87 -11.10
CA ASP A 105 -15.43 -1.39 -11.78
C ASP A 105 -15.08 -2.15 -13.07
N GLN A 106 -14.06 -1.70 -13.82
CA GLN A 106 -13.55 -2.42 -14.99
C GLN A 106 -12.43 -3.41 -14.64
N GLY A 107 -12.00 -3.44 -13.38
CA GLY A 107 -11.09 -4.45 -12.85
C GLY A 107 -9.62 -4.22 -13.21
N TYR A 108 -9.20 -2.98 -13.48
CA TYR A 108 -7.78 -2.66 -13.72
C TYR A 108 -6.91 -3.03 -12.50
N TYR A 109 -7.46 -3.04 -11.28
CA TYR A 109 -6.72 -3.49 -10.10
C TYR A 109 -6.09 -4.88 -10.27
N ARG A 110 -6.72 -5.78 -11.05
CA ARG A 110 -6.23 -7.16 -11.25
C ARG A 110 -5.04 -7.24 -12.18
N ILE A 111 -4.95 -6.31 -13.12
CA ILE A 111 -3.95 -6.28 -14.20
C ILE A 111 -2.94 -5.13 -14.02
N ASP A 112 -3.04 -4.40 -12.91
CA ASP A 112 -2.11 -3.35 -12.56
C ASP A 112 -0.82 -3.98 -12.00
N PRO A 113 0.31 -3.86 -12.72
CA PRO A 113 1.56 -4.44 -12.27
C PRO A 113 2.02 -3.86 -10.92
N VAL A 114 1.70 -2.60 -10.61
CA VAL A 114 2.05 -1.96 -9.32
C VAL A 114 1.30 -2.66 -8.19
N GLN A 115 0.01 -2.93 -8.37
CA GLN A 115 -0.84 -3.61 -7.37
C GLN A 115 -0.43 -5.07 -7.19
N GLN A 116 -0.15 -5.77 -8.29
CA GLN A 116 0.34 -7.14 -8.22
C GLN A 116 1.70 -7.22 -7.50
N THR A 117 2.61 -6.27 -7.72
CA THR A 117 3.86 -6.18 -6.96
C THR A 117 3.63 -5.89 -5.48
N CYS A 118 2.63 -5.08 -5.13
CA CYS A 118 2.29 -4.77 -3.73
C CYS A 118 1.78 -5.99 -2.96
N ILE A 119 1.19 -6.98 -3.61
CA ILE A 119 0.76 -8.25 -2.98
C ILE A 119 1.97 -9.13 -2.62
N GLU A 120 3.02 -9.09 -3.44
CA GLU A 120 4.16 -10.00 -3.34
C GLU A 120 5.35 -9.38 -2.57
N SER A 121 5.31 -8.07 -2.29
CA SER A 121 6.41 -7.31 -1.70
C SER A 121 5.97 -6.45 -0.53
N ASN A 122 6.85 -6.34 0.47
CA ASN A 122 6.74 -5.39 1.58
C ASN A 122 7.64 -4.17 1.41
N LEU A 123 8.43 -4.12 0.34
CA LEU A 123 9.40 -3.05 0.13
C LEU A 123 8.74 -1.85 -0.55
N PRO A 124 9.01 -0.61 -0.11
CA PRO A 124 8.79 0.56 -0.93
C PRO A 124 9.55 0.44 -2.25
N PHE A 125 8.93 0.80 -3.36
CA PHE A 125 9.57 0.73 -4.66
C PHE A 125 9.21 1.90 -5.57
N LEU A 126 10.10 2.16 -6.52
CA LEU A 126 9.86 3.08 -7.62
C LEU A 126 9.41 2.31 -8.85
N TRP A 127 8.55 2.93 -9.62
CA TRP A 127 8.11 2.43 -10.90
C TRP A 127 8.12 3.55 -11.92
N SER A 128 8.41 3.17 -13.15
CA SER A 128 8.46 4.08 -14.27
C SER A 128 8.11 3.30 -15.53
N PHE A 129 7.07 3.77 -16.20
CA PHE A 129 6.64 3.25 -17.49
C PHE A 129 7.16 4.10 -18.64
N THR A 130 7.98 5.12 -18.37
CA THR A 130 8.73 5.82 -19.41
C THR A 130 9.93 4.96 -19.83
N GLY A 131 10.14 4.80 -21.14
CA GLY A 131 11.23 3.98 -21.68
C GLY A 131 10.92 2.49 -21.85
N SER A 132 11.97 1.67 -21.85
CA SER A 132 11.94 0.26 -22.26
C SER A 132 12.05 -0.72 -21.08
N ASN A 133 11.71 -0.29 -19.87
CA ASN A 133 11.66 -1.19 -18.73
C ASN A 133 10.58 -2.23 -18.98
N ASP A 134 11.01 -3.48 -19.15
CA ASP A 134 10.13 -4.62 -19.31
C ASP A 134 9.71 -5.20 -17.97
N HIS A 135 10.34 -4.82 -16.86
CA HIS A 135 10.06 -5.38 -15.54
C HIS A 135 9.76 -4.31 -14.47
N LEU A 136 9.01 -4.71 -13.44
CA LEU A 136 8.78 -3.96 -12.21
C LEU A 136 9.30 -4.76 -11.01
N LEU A 137 10.37 -4.29 -10.37
CA LEU A 137 11.18 -5.14 -9.47
C LEU A 137 11.57 -6.45 -10.18
N GLU A 138 11.25 -7.59 -9.59
CA GLU A 138 11.49 -8.93 -10.17
C GLU A 138 10.35 -9.39 -11.11
N ARG A 139 9.27 -8.60 -11.27
CA ARG A 139 8.08 -8.99 -12.02
C ARG A 139 8.18 -8.57 -13.49
N PRO A 140 8.04 -9.48 -14.46
CA PRO A 140 7.97 -9.11 -15.86
C PRO A 140 6.63 -8.42 -16.21
N LEU A 141 6.71 -7.36 -16.99
CA LEU A 141 5.56 -6.69 -17.58
C LEU A 141 5.13 -7.45 -18.84
N THR A 142 3.88 -7.91 -18.84
CA THR A 142 3.32 -8.69 -19.93
C THR A 142 2.34 -7.86 -20.76
N ARG A 143 1.75 -8.46 -21.79
CA ARG A 143 0.69 -7.83 -22.60
C ARG A 143 -0.57 -7.53 -21.78
N GLU A 144 -0.80 -8.26 -20.70
CA GLU A 144 -1.96 -8.06 -19.80
C GLU A 144 -1.93 -6.67 -19.14
N HIS A 145 -0.73 -6.12 -18.88
CA HIS A 145 -0.57 -4.83 -18.21
C HIS A 145 -0.72 -3.63 -19.16
N GLN A 146 -0.80 -3.85 -20.47
CA GLN A 146 -0.81 -2.78 -21.46
C GLN A 146 -1.96 -1.78 -21.29
N PRO A 147 -3.21 -2.16 -20.94
CA PRO A 147 -4.28 -1.20 -20.69
C PRO A 147 -3.95 -0.21 -19.56
N VAL A 148 -3.39 -0.71 -18.44
CA VAL A 148 -2.97 0.12 -17.30
C VAL A 148 -1.82 1.03 -17.69
N ILE A 149 -0.79 0.47 -18.33
CA ILE A 149 0.40 1.23 -18.75
C ILE A 149 0.04 2.32 -19.76
N ALA A 150 -0.83 2.02 -20.74
CA ALA A 150 -1.29 2.97 -21.73
C ALA A 150 -2.07 4.11 -21.08
N TYR A 151 -3.04 3.79 -20.22
CA TYR A 151 -3.79 4.80 -19.48
C TYR A 151 -2.87 5.72 -18.68
N LEU A 152 -1.95 5.16 -17.87
CA LEU A 152 -1.03 5.97 -17.06
C LEU A 152 -0.14 6.87 -17.92
N LYS A 153 0.28 6.43 -19.10
CA LYS A 153 1.03 7.26 -20.06
C LYS A 153 0.18 8.38 -20.63
N ASP A 154 -1.00 8.05 -21.13
CA ASP A 154 -1.92 8.99 -21.77
C ASP A 154 -2.38 10.08 -20.79
N THR A 155 -2.48 9.75 -19.49
CA THR A 155 -2.81 10.68 -18.42
C THR A 155 -1.60 11.34 -17.77
N ARG A 156 -0.38 11.12 -18.29
CA ARG A 156 0.90 11.72 -17.82
C ARG A 156 1.30 11.30 -16.40
N LEU A 157 0.87 10.12 -15.95
CA LEU A 157 1.08 9.51 -14.62
C LEU A 157 2.10 8.37 -14.67
N SER A 158 3.13 8.47 -15.51
CA SER A 158 3.98 7.36 -15.89
C SER A 158 5.11 7.03 -14.91
N CYS A 159 5.34 7.81 -13.85
CA CYS A 159 6.40 7.55 -12.88
C CYS A 159 5.98 7.88 -11.45
N GLY A 160 6.26 6.97 -10.52
CA GLY A 160 5.86 7.10 -9.13
C GLY A 160 6.64 6.20 -8.17
N ALA A 161 6.29 6.35 -6.90
CA ALA A 161 6.72 5.50 -5.80
C ALA A 161 5.49 4.89 -5.13
N THR A 162 5.58 3.62 -4.75
CA THR A 162 4.51 2.94 -4.02
C THR A 162 5.07 2.28 -2.76
N VAL A 163 4.31 2.39 -1.68
CA VAL A 163 4.60 1.80 -0.38
C VAL A 163 3.45 0.83 -0.06
N PRO A 164 3.68 -0.49 -0.13
CA PRO A 164 2.73 -1.48 0.36
C PRO A 164 2.80 -1.56 1.89
N ILE A 165 1.63 -1.56 2.55
CA ILE A 165 1.50 -1.60 4.00
C ILE A 165 0.59 -2.78 4.37
N HIS A 166 1.22 -3.89 4.73
CA HIS A 166 0.53 -5.08 5.24
C HIS A 166 0.33 -4.96 6.75
N SER A 167 -0.93 -4.94 7.17
CA SER A 167 -1.31 -4.82 8.57
C SER A 167 -1.41 -6.19 9.25
N ARG A 168 -1.32 -6.20 10.59
CA ARG A 168 -1.40 -7.43 11.41
C ARG A 168 -2.70 -8.22 11.23
N ASP A 169 -3.74 -7.53 10.81
CA ASP A 169 -5.06 -8.09 10.57
C ASP A 169 -5.22 -8.70 9.16
N GLY A 170 -4.14 -8.74 8.37
CA GLY A 170 -4.12 -9.27 7.00
C GLY A 170 -4.60 -8.29 5.93
N SER A 171 -4.96 -7.05 6.30
CA SER A 171 -5.27 -6.02 5.30
C SER A 171 -4.03 -5.50 4.60
N LEU A 172 -4.25 -4.98 3.40
CA LEU A 172 -3.25 -4.28 2.60
C LEU A 172 -3.77 -2.87 2.32
N ALA A 173 -2.92 -1.88 2.58
CA ALA A 173 -3.04 -0.57 1.98
C ALA A 173 -1.85 -0.31 1.05
N THR A 174 -2.07 0.39 -0.05
CA THR A 174 -0.97 0.98 -0.81
C THR A 174 -1.07 2.49 -0.78
N VAL A 175 0.07 3.13 -0.57
CA VAL A 175 0.23 4.58 -0.69
C VAL A 175 1.13 4.83 -1.88
N THR A 176 0.59 5.46 -2.91
CA THR A 176 1.30 5.73 -4.16
C THR A 176 1.43 7.23 -4.35
N ALA A 177 2.64 7.73 -4.58
CA ALA A 177 2.91 9.10 -4.97
C ALA A 177 3.43 9.14 -6.41
N ILE A 178 2.87 10.01 -7.24
CA ILE A 178 3.13 10.07 -8.67
C ILE A 178 3.61 11.47 -9.03
N ARG A 179 4.58 11.53 -9.94
CA ARG A 179 4.97 12.79 -10.58
C ARG A 179 4.29 12.87 -11.95
N ILE A 180 3.42 13.86 -12.10
CA ILE A 180 2.88 14.23 -13.41
C ILE A 180 4.02 14.79 -14.26
N ASP A 181 4.06 14.40 -15.53
CA ASP A 181 5.08 14.87 -16.49
C ASP A 181 6.50 14.70 -15.96
N ALA A 182 6.82 13.47 -15.53
CA ALA A 182 8.14 13.17 -14.98
C ALA A 182 9.25 13.44 -16.01
N GLU A 183 10.15 14.35 -15.66
CA GLU A 183 11.32 14.70 -16.45
C GLU A 183 12.42 13.63 -16.35
N ASP A 184 13.34 13.65 -17.31
CA ASP A 184 14.52 12.80 -17.30
C ASP A 184 15.31 12.95 -15.99
N GLY A 185 15.59 11.83 -15.34
CA GLY A 185 16.34 11.79 -14.08
C GLY A 185 15.50 11.94 -12.82
N PHE A 186 14.18 12.13 -12.91
CA PHE A 186 13.29 12.14 -11.74
C PHE A 186 13.44 10.87 -10.89
N GLU A 187 13.54 9.69 -11.52
CA GLU A 187 13.73 8.42 -10.80
C GLU A 187 14.94 8.44 -9.85
N ARG A 188 16.04 9.08 -10.25
CA ARG A 188 17.24 9.17 -9.41
C ARG A 188 17.00 10.06 -8.19
N PHE A 189 16.24 11.13 -8.38
CA PHE A 189 15.83 12.02 -7.29
C PHE A 189 14.86 11.30 -6.36
N ALA A 190 13.77 10.73 -6.89
CA ALA A 190 12.78 9.96 -6.14
C ALA A 190 13.40 8.80 -5.34
N ARG A 191 14.48 8.18 -5.86
CA ARG A 191 15.18 7.08 -5.16
C ARG A 191 15.83 7.52 -3.86
N ARG A 192 16.27 8.78 -3.78
CA ARG A 192 16.85 9.34 -2.55
C ARG A 192 15.78 9.62 -1.50
N GLU A 193 14.60 10.03 -1.96
CA GLU A 193 13.47 10.41 -1.11
C GLU A 193 12.53 9.24 -0.79
N LEU A 194 12.76 8.05 -1.34
CA LEU A 194 11.90 6.89 -1.16
C LEU A 194 11.73 6.50 0.33
N ALA A 195 12.80 6.63 1.13
CA ALA A 195 12.74 6.35 2.57
C ALA A 195 11.86 7.36 3.31
N THR A 196 11.95 8.65 2.95
CA THR A 196 11.10 9.72 3.48
C THR A 196 9.65 9.46 3.10
N PHE A 197 9.38 9.18 1.83
CA PHE A 197 8.04 8.88 1.37
C PHE A 197 7.44 7.66 2.09
N ALA A 198 8.22 6.58 2.26
CA ALA A 198 7.79 5.41 3.01
C ALA A 198 7.41 5.75 4.47
N TYR A 199 8.19 6.58 5.14
CA TYR A 199 7.86 7.07 6.48
C TYR A 199 6.53 7.85 6.49
N LEU A 200 6.37 8.82 5.58
CA LEU A 200 5.14 9.63 5.48
C LEU A 200 3.91 8.75 5.18
N ALA A 201 4.05 7.77 4.27
CA ALA A 201 3.02 6.82 3.90
C ALA A 201 2.53 5.99 5.10
N HIS A 202 3.44 5.47 5.94
CA HIS A 202 3.06 4.73 7.14
C HIS A 202 2.32 5.60 8.16
N PHE A 203 2.79 6.82 8.40
CA PHE A 203 2.11 7.76 9.31
C PHE A 203 0.72 8.15 8.79
N MET A 204 0.60 8.39 7.48
CA MET A 204 -0.68 8.68 6.85
C MET A 204 -1.65 7.51 7.00
N HIS A 205 -1.21 6.28 6.71
CA HIS A 205 -2.05 5.09 6.84
C HIS A 205 -2.54 4.88 8.28
N GLU A 206 -1.65 5.02 9.28
CA GLU A 206 -2.02 4.90 10.70
C GLU A 206 -3.07 5.95 11.11
N ALA A 207 -2.96 7.18 10.62
CA ALA A 207 -3.99 8.19 10.85
C ALA A 207 -5.30 7.88 10.11
N ALA A 208 -5.22 7.44 8.86
CA ALA A 208 -6.37 7.06 8.05
C ALA A 208 -7.20 5.94 8.69
N LEU A 209 -6.55 4.95 9.28
CA LEU A 209 -7.22 3.84 9.98
C LEU A 209 -8.18 4.29 11.08
N ARG A 210 -7.96 5.47 11.70
CA ARG A 210 -8.85 6.02 12.74
C ARG A 210 -10.20 6.48 12.17
N SER A 211 -10.23 6.86 10.90
CA SER A 211 -11.44 7.32 10.20
C SER A 211 -12.28 6.19 9.61
N PHE A 212 -11.75 4.97 9.54
CA PHE A 212 -12.47 3.86 8.92
C PHE A 212 -13.60 3.39 9.84
N ASP A 213 -14.72 3.00 9.24
CA ASP A 213 -15.84 2.35 9.90
C ASP A 213 -15.78 0.82 9.75
N GLU A 214 -16.78 0.11 10.29
CA GLU A 214 -16.84 -1.35 10.16
C GLU A 214 -17.00 -1.81 8.72
N GLU A 215 -17.73 -1.06 7.90
CA GLU A 215 -18.00 -1.42 6.50
C GLU A 215 -16.73 -1.34 5.67
N THR A 216 -15.94 -0.29 5.86
CA THR A 216 -14.62 -0.14 5.25
C THR A 216 -13.70 -1.32 5.55
N ARG A 217 -13.76 -1.86 6.77
CA ARG A 217 -12.91 -2.99 7.22
C ARG A 217 -13.48 -4.36 6.90
N ARG A 218 -14.69 -4.45 6.36
CA ARG A 218 -15.37 -5.72 6.08
C ARG A 218 -14.92 -6.30 4.74
N CYS A 219 -14.57 -7.58 4.73
CA CYS A 219 -14.38 -8.28 3.46
C CYS A 219 -15.72 -8.58 2.79
N HIS A 220 -15.90 -8.15 1.54
CA HIS A 220 -17.12 -8.39 0.76
C HIS A 220 -17.02 -9.59 -0.20
N ALA A 221 -15.88 -10.30 -0.22
CA ALA A 221 -15.68 -11.43 -1.14
C ALA A 221 -16.58 -12.62 -0.81
N VAL A 222 -17.00 -12.78 0.46
CA VAL A 222 -17.93 -13.83 0.90
C VAL A 222 -18.91 -13.23 1.89
N SER A 223 -20.21 -13.50 1.68
CA SER A 223 -21.27 -13.09 2.60
C SER A 223 -21.84 -14.30 3.34
N LEU A 224 -21.77 -14.25 4.67
CA LEU A 224 -22.36 -15.24 5.57
C LEU A 224 -23.41 -14.55 6.44
N SER A 225 -24.45 -15.29 6.83
CA SER A 225 -25.43 -14.79 7.81
C SER A 225 -24.80 -14.65 9.20
N PRO A 226 -25.34 -13.79 10.08
CA PRO A 226 -24.85 -13.68 11.45
C PRO A 226 -24.78 -15.02 12.19
N ARG A 227 -25.75 -15.91 11.96
CA ARG A 227 -25.80 -17.23 12.59
C ARG A 227 -24.76 -18.20 12.02
N GLU A 228 -24.49 -18.15 10.72
CA GLU A 228 -23.41 -18.91 10.09
C GLU A 228 -22.05 -18.49 10.65
N ILE A 229 -21.81 -17.19 10.81
CA ILE A 229 -20.59 -16.64 11.43
C ILE A 229 -20.46 -17.09 12.88
N GLU A 230 -21.54 -17.00 13.67
CA GLU A 230 -21.55 -17.41 15.07
C GLU A 230 -21.25 -18.91 15.24
N CYS A 231 -21.85 -19.77 14.41
CA CYS A 231 -21.56 -21.21 14.41
C CYS A 231 -20.10 -21.48 14.06
N LEU A 232 -19.55 -20.79 13.04
CA LEU A 232 -18.15 -20.94 12.65
C LEU A 232 -17.17 -20.44 13.74
N ARG A 233 -17.52 -19.38 14.48
CA ARG A 233 -16.70 -18.88 15.60
C ARG A 233 -16.58 -19.93 16.71
N TRP A 234 -17.67 -20.57 17.10
CA TRP A 234 -17.60 -21.65 18.08
C TRP A 234 -16.90 -22.89 17.54
N ALA A 235 -17.11 -23.20 16.25
CA ALA A 235 -16.39 -24.27 15.57
C ALA A 235 -14.87 -24.06 15.60
N ALA A 236 -14.42 -22.82 15.37
CA ALA A 236 -13.01 -22.45 15.42
C ALA A 236 -12.40 -22.60 16.82
N ARG A 237 -13.21 -22.53 17.88
CA ARG A 237 -12.81 -22.80 19.28
C ARG A 237 -12.88 -24.29 19.65
N GLY A 238 -13.08 -25.17 18.68
CA GLY A 238 -13.09 -26.62 18.88
C GLY A 238 -14.41 -27.21 19.35
N LYS A 239 -15.52 -26.45 19.34
CA LYS A 239 -16.83 -26.95 19.78
C LYS A 239 -17.48 -27.88 18.76
N THR A 240 -18.11 -28.95 19.23
CA THR A 240 -18.91 -29.87 18.40
C THR A 240 -20.25 -29.23 17.99
N ALA A 241 -21.02 -29.84 17.09
CA ALA A 241 -22.32 -29.30 16.72
C ALA A 241 -23.31 -29.35 17.90
N GLU A 242 -23.16 -30.38 18.73
CA GLU A 242 -23.88 -30.62 19.98
C GLU A 242 -23.56 -29.53 21.02
N ASP A 243 -22.27 -29.25 21.25
CA ASP A 243 -21.86 -28.17 22.17
C ASP A 243 -22.41 -26.80 21.71
N ILE A 244 -22.34 -26.53 20.40
CA ILE A 244 -22.82 -25.26 19.84
C ILE A 244 -24.34 -25.15 19.97
N ALA A 245 -25.06 -26.26 19.78
CA ALA A 245 -26.50 -26.33 19.95
C ALA A 245 -26.91 -26.00 21.38
N GLU A 246 -26.19 -26.54 22.37
CA GLU A 246 -26.38 -26.20 23.79
C GLU A 246 -26.08 -24.71 24.05
N ILE A 247 -24.95 -24.20 23.56
CA ILE A 247 -24.55 -22.79 23.76
C ILE A 247 -25.56 -21.80 23.15
N LEU A 248 -26.12 -22.12 21.99
CA LEU A 248 -27.00 -21.23 21.22
C LEU A 248 -28.50 -21.49 21.45
N ASP A 249 -28.85 -22.44 22.32
CA ASP A 249 -30.23 -22.91 22.57
C ASP A 249 -30.97 -23.28 21.27
N ARG A 250 -30.37 -24.20 20.50
CA ARG A 250 -30.89 -24.68 19.20
C ARG A 250 -30.71 -26.18 19.05
N ALA A 251 -31.48 -26.78 18.15
CA ALA A 251 -31.30 -28.19 17.80
C ALA A 251 -29.95 -28.42 17.08
N PRO A 252 -29.22 -29.52 17.36
CA PRO A 252 -27.98 -29.87 16.65
C PRO A 252 -28.12 -29.91 15.12
N ALA A 253 -29.27 -30.39 14.62
CA ALA A 253 -29.57 -30.39 13.19
C ALA A 253 -29.56 -28.98 12.58
N THR A 254 -30.05 -27.97 13.30
CA THR A 254 -30.04 -26.56 12.86
C THR A 254 -28.62 -25.99 12.83
N ILE A 255 -27.78 -26.36 13.80
CA ILE A 255 -26.36 -25.98 13.80
C ILE A 255 -25.62 -26.61 12.61
N CYS A 256 -25.84 -27.90 12.36
CA CYS A 256 -25.27 -28.59 11.20
C CYS A 256 -25.68 -27.92 9.89
N LEU A 257 -26.95 -27.50 9.76
CA LEU A 257 -27.42 -26.76 8.61
C LEU A 257 -26.65 -25.44 8.41
N HIS A 258 -26.49 -24.64 9.46
CA HIS A 258 -25.72 -23.39 9.36
C HIS A 258 -24.26 -23.62 9.01
N LEU A 259 -23.60 -24.61 9.62
CA LEU A 259 -22.21 -24.96 9.30
C LEU A 259 -22.05 -25.44 7.86
N ASN A 260 -22.97 -26.27 7.37
CA ASN A 260 -22.95 -26.77 5.98
C ASN A 260 -23.18 -25.64 4.97
N ASN A 261 -24.12 -24.74 5.25
CA ASN A 261 -24.35 -23.56 4.40
C ASN A 261 -23.13 -22.66 4.36
N ALA A 262 -22.50 -22.41 5.52
CA ALA A 262 -21.28 -21.62 5.59
C ALA A 262 -20.12 -22.28 4.83
N GLN A 263 -19.93 -23.60 4.99
CA GLN A 263 -18.94 -24.39 4.25
C GLN A 263 -19.15 -24.25 2.74
N HIS A 264 -20.39 -24.42 2.25
CA HIS A 264 -20.72 -24.28 0.84
C HIS A 264 -20.43 -22.86 0.32
N LYS A 265 -20.87 -21.81 1.03
CA LYS A 265 -20.63 -20.41 0.65
C LYS A 265 -19.14 -20.04 0.64
N LEU A 266 -18.34 -20.64 1.52
CA LEU A 266 -16.89 -20.48 1.53
C LEU A 266 -16.19 -21.37 0.49
N GLY A 267 -16.92 -22.18 -0.26
CA GLY A 267 -16.39 -23.15 -1.24
C GLY A 267 -15.56 -24.27 -0.61
N ALA A 268 -15.70 -24.50 0.69
CA ALA A 268 -14.87 -25.42 1.47
C ALA A 268 -15.36 -26.88 1.35
N GLN A 269 -14.43 -27.82 1.38
CA GLN A 269 -14.70 -29.26 1.28
C GLN A 269 -15.04 -29.89 2.63
N ASN A 270 -14.59 -29.26 3.73
CA ASN A 270 -14.84 -29.72 5.08
C ASN A 270 -14.84 -28.54 6.07
N ARG A 271 -15.26 -28.82 7.30
CA ARG A 271 -15.38 -27.84 8.39
C ARG A 271 -14.05 -27.14 8.70
N ALA A 272 -12.93 -27.86 8.70
CA ALA A 272 -11.63 -27.26 8.97
C ALA A 272 -11.23 -26.25 7.88
N GLN A 273 -11.44 -26.59 6.61
CA GLN A 273 -11.23 -25.67 5.50
C GLN A 273 -12.20 -24.48 5.55
N ALA A 274 -13.45 -24.68 5.97
CA ALA A 274 -14.40 -23.59 6.16
C ALA A 274 -13.93 -22.61 7.24
N ILE A 275 -13.45 -23.12 8.38
CA ILE A 275 -12.86 -22.29 9.44
C ILE A 275 -11.65 -21.52 8.91
N ALA A 276 -10.71 -22.18 8.23
CA ALA A 276 -9.52 -21.54 7.68
C ALA A 276 -9.87 -20.42 6.68
N ARG A 277 -10.84 -20.65 5.79
CA ARG A 277 -11.30 -19.63 4.84
C ARG A 277 -12.07 -18.50 5.52
N ALA A 278 -12.90 -18.80 6.52
CA ALA A 278 -13.59 -17.77 7.29
C ALA A 278 -12.61 -16.88 8.06
N ALA A 279 -11.51 -17.43 8.57
CA ALA A 279 -10.41 -16.68 9.17
C ALA A 279 -9.69 -15.81 8.12
N HIS A 280 -9.34 -16.38 6.96
CA HIS A 280 -8.75 -15.67 5.82
C HIS A 280 -9.60 -14.48 5.37
N TYR A 281 -10.92 -14.66 5.27
CA TYR A 281 -11.87 -13.60 4.94
C TYR A 281 -12.26 -12.72 6.12
N ARG A 282 -11.62 -12.89 7.27
CA ARG A 282 -11.80 -12.07 8.48
C ARG A 282 -13.24 -12.06 9.03
N LEU A 283 -14.00 -13.11 8.75
CA LEU A 283 -15.40 -13.23 9.18
C LEU A 283 -15.52 -13.60 10.66
N LEU A 284 -14.46 -14.19 11.25
CA LEU A 284 -14.48 -14.70 12.62
C LEU A 284 -14.24 -13.62 13.69
N GLY A 285 -13.81 -12.41 13.32
CA GLY A 285 -13.47 -11.32 14.25
C GLY A 285 -12.07 -11.46 14.86
N ALA A 286 -11.64 -10.44 15.61
CA ALA A 286 -10.36 -10.45 16.32
C ALA A 286 -10.50 -11.22 17.66
N GLY A 287 -9.64 -12.21 17.91
CA GLY A 287 -9.60 -12.94 19.19
C GLY A 287 -10.00 -14.42 19.12
N LEU A 288 -9.66 -15.11 18.03
CA LEU A 288 -9.43 -16.55 18.07
C LEU A 288 -7.96 -16.82 18.43
#